data_AF-I1HCD0-F1
#
_entry.id   AF-I1HCD0-F1
#
_cell.length_a   1.000
_cell.length_b   1.000
_cell.length_c   1.000
_cell.angle_alpha   90.00
_cell.angle_beta   90.00
_cell.angle_gamma   90.00
#
_symmetry.space_group_name_H-M   'P 1'
#
loop_
_entity.id
_entity.type
_entity.pdbx_description
1 polymer ?
#
loop_
_entity_poly.entity_id
_entity_poly.type
_entity_poly.pdbx_seq_one_letter_code
_entity_poly.pdbx_strand_id
1 'polypeptide(L)'
;MKRMQRMPTKKSHSWWWDSHISPKNNKWLADNLEEMDKQVKEMLKLIEDEGDSFAKKAEMYYQRRPLLVTHVENFYRMYRSLAERYDNVTVELRKNIPSSLQSQGSGISESDSEAQSTSPSPEKKKTPKQKSKIRAAGFDVFLGSGGSSDISKKGSDGSSSSSSESDSEVDEVGEENGNGVSYALNERIIELEDELQEAREKLEALEEKNVRCQCEKLEEKLLASQSEINSLQKDLEEKVSCLENLKEVTSGKEDLEAAALENKNTIKVLEGEMASAAEHYEHQLSYRDLEIEKCKQELEQVSQKYSHDKSTLETEIKKLQEAVKNLEGDLVKMSQEKLQLEAQVMELEQTSHSLNDSSAEITKLQKLIKDLQARLENDSNEKRVLEERAIKFEQIHRELEHSRAETVELQNTIKNLKGDLEGAFQEKSKLEGCVKDLEQAIAHNLEKFSLEKSPLSAEILQLSEANASLEGKLTSTEEQLKQLHAEKGEASLESEKLISELSQDIDNLKTKLELLSSEKAAVDNKVSSLLTDLTTRDEKINEMGSHLHQLHLEHVKLIAEADTARQSVSDLRAQVHELEEEVEKQKLMIFDSAEGKREAIRQLCFSLDHYRHGYQQLRQVLQGHKRPMVMAT
;
A
#
# COMPACT_ATOMS: atom_id res chain seq x y z
N MET A 1 -0.31 -17.93 40.28
CA MET A 1 -1.26 -17.04 39.55
C MET A 1 -1.59 -15.83 40.41
N LYS A 2 -1.63 -14.61 39.87
CA LYS A 2 -1.99 -13.38 40.59
C LYS A 2 -2.99 -12.60 39.72
N ARG A 3 -4.25 -12.48 40.13
CA ARG A 3 -5.28 -11.78 39.33
C ARG A 3 -5.00 -10.27 39.31
N MET A 4 -4.70 -9.72 38.13
CA MET A 4 -4.71 -8.26 37.93
C MET A 4 -6.17 -7.80 37.83
N GLN A 5 -6.60 -6.94 38.76
CA GLN A 5 -7.88 -6.24 38.63
C GLN A 5 -7.72 -5.12 37.57
N ARG A 6 -8.60 -5.10 36.56
CA ARG A 6 -8.73 -3.96 35.65
C ARG A 6 -9.43 -2.82 36.40
N MET A 7 -8.72 -1.70 36.62
CA MET A 7 -9.33 -0.48 37.12
C MET A 7 -10.22 0.14 36.01
N PRO A 8 -11.46 0.57 36.31
CA PRO A 8 -12.31 1.23 35.32
C PRO A 8 -11.79 2.65 35.06
N THR A 9 -11.36 2.92 33.82
CA THR A 9 -11.01 4.28 33.40
C THR A 9 -12.28 5.13 33.32
N LYS A 10 -12.31 6.24 34.08
CA LYS A 10 -13.35 7.26 33.92
C LYS A 10 -13.20 7.90 32.54
N LYS A 11 -14.05 7.51 31.60
CA LYS A 11 -14.07 8.02 30.23
C LYS A 11 -15.18 9.06 30.07
N SER A 12 -14.82 10.28 29.69
CA SER A 12 -15.75 11.35 29.32
C SER A 12 -16.34 11.13 27.93
N HIS A 13 -17.06 10.03 27.75
CA HIS A 13 -17.76 9.73 26.50
C HIS A 13 -19.13 10.43 26.47
N SER A 14 -19.45 11.08 25.36
CA SER A 14 -20.67 11.89 25.22
C SER A 14 -21.93 11.02 25.37
N TRP A 15 -22.92 11.50 26.14
CA TRP A 15 -24.12 10.73 26.51
C TRP A 15 -24.89 10.08 25.33
N TRP A 16 -24.82 10.64 24.12
CA TRP A 16 -25.50 10.08 22.96
C TRP A 16 -24.85 8.77 22.45
N TRP A 17 -23.52 8.64 22.52
CA TRP A 17 -22.81 7.40 22.14
C TRP A 17 -23.18 6.22 23.04
N ASP A 18 -23.22 6.41 24.36
CA ASP A 18 -23.59 5.36 25.33
C ASP A 18 -25.11 5.06 25.31
N SER A 19 -25.92 5.92 24.68
CA SER A 19 -27.36 5.69 24.50
C SER A 19 -27.68 4.80 23.29
N HIS A 20 -26.96 4.97 22.17
CA HIS A 20 -27.31 4.32 20.89
C HIS A 20 -26.33 3.22 20.43
N ILE A 21 -25.04 3.32 20.76
CA ILE A 21 -23.99 2.40 20.25
C ILE A 21 -23.29 1.68 21.43
N SER A 22 -23.99 1.56 22.57
CA SER A 22 -23.58 0.76 23.72
C SER A 22 -24.07 -0.69 23.56
N PRO A 23 -23.24 -1.73 23.82
CA PRO A 23 -23.65 -3.15 23.73
C PRO A 23 -24.83 -3.52 24.63
N LYS A 24 -25.19 -2.66 25.59
CA LYS A 24 -26.36 -2.84 26.47
C LYS A 24 -27.71 -2.61 25.77
N ASN A 25 -27.74 -1.91 24.63
CA ASN A 25 -28.99 -1.44 24.00
C ASN A 25 -29.24 -1.99 22.59
N ASN A 26 -28.19 -2.42 21.88
CA ASN A 26 -28.29 -3.05 20.56
C ASN A 26 -27.91 -4.53 20.62
N LYS A 27 -28.90 -5.43 20.50
CA LYS A 27 -28.68 -6.89 20.52
C LYS A 27 -27.70 -7.35 19.45
N TRP A 28 -27.85 -6.90 18.20
CA TRP A 28 -26.96 -7.30 17.11
C TRP A 28 -25.49 -6.95 17.39
N LEU A 29 -25.23 -5.81 18.04
CA LEU A 29 -23.88 -5.43 18.46
C LEU A 29 -23.35 -6.32 19.60
N ALA A 30 -24.21 -6.69 20.55
CA ALA A 30 -23.84 -7.63 21.63
C ALA A 30 -23.54 -9.03 21.07
N ASP A 31 -24.44 -9.58 20.27
CA ASP A 31 -24.33 -10.90 19.65
C ASP A 31 -23.05 -10.99 18.79
N ASN A 32 -22.75 -9.95 17.98
CA ASN A 32 -21.57 -9.90 17.14
C ASN A 32 -20.26 -9.71 17.93
N LEU A 33 -20.27 -8.96 19.04
CA LEU A 33 -19.14 -8.86 19.96
C LEU A 33 -18.89 -10.19 20.69
N GLU A 34 -19.93 -10.92 21.09
CA GLU A 34 -19.81 -12.24 21.70
C GLU A 34 -19.27 -13.29 20.72
N GLU A 35 -19.72 -13.26 19.46
CA GLU A 35 -19.22 -14.18 18.41
C GLU A 35 -17.77 -13.88 18.01
N MET A 36 -17.37 -12.60 17.97
CA MET A 36 -15.95 -12.23 17.81
C MET A 36 -15.09 -12.66 19.02
N ASP A 37 -15.55 -12.46 20.26
CA ASP A 37 -14.84 -12.88 21.47
C ASP A 37 -14.78 -14.42 21.59
N LYS A 38 -15.78 -15.14 21.06
CA LYS A 38 -15.75 -16.60 20.88
C LYS A 38 -14.67 -17.02 19.87
N GLN A 39 -14.65 -16.43 18.67
CA GLN A 39 -13.64 -16.74 17.65
C GLN A 39 -12.22 -16.40 18.12
N VAL A 40 -12.02 -15.32 18.89
CA VAL A 40 -10.72 -15.02 19.53
C VAL A 40 -10.30 -16.10 20.54
N LYS A 41 -11.23 -16.65 21.34
CA LYS A 41 -10.93 -17.78 22.24
C LYS A 41 -10.63 -19.06 21.48
N GLU A 42 -11.28 -19.29 20.35
CA GLU A 42 -11.03 -20.44 19.47
C GLU A 42 -9.64 -20.32 18.79
N MET A 43 -9.26 -19.13 18.34
CA MET A 43 -7.89 -18.81 17.87
C MET A 43 -6.83 -19.04 18.96
N LEU A 44 -7.06 -18.56 20.19
CA LEU A 44 -6.13 -18.74 21.30
C LEU A 44 -5.91 -20.22 21.64
N LYS A 45 -6.97 -21.04 21.64
CA LYS A 45 -6.87 -22.50 21.83
C LYS A 45 -6.07 -23.20 20.74
N LEU A 46 -6.11 -22.73 19.49
CA LEU A 46 -5.27 -23.27 18.41
C LEU A 46 -3.78 -22.95 18.64
N ILE A 47 -3.46 -21.86 19.34
CA ILE A 47 -2.09 -21.45 19.68
C ILE A 47 -1.57 -22.12 20.97
N GLU A 48 -2.48 -22.59 21.85
CA GLU A 48 -2.13 -23.14 23.17
C GLU A 48 -1.43 -24.52 23.09
N ASP A 49 -0.21 -24.62 23.63
CA ASP A 49 0.75 -25.71 23.39
C ASP A 49 0.47 -27.00 24.20
N GLU A 50 -0.24 -27.96 23.60
CA GLU A 50 -0.46 -29.32 24.16
C GLU A 50 0.56 -30.35 23.62
N GLY A 51 1.84 -29.96 23.54
CA GLY A 51 2.90 -30.74 22.90
C GLY A 51 4.03 -31.15 23.84
N ASP A 52 3.91 -32.30 24.51
CA ASP A 52 4.93 -32.86 25.43
C ASP A 52 6.29 -33.18 24.78
N SER A 53 6.39 -33.09 23.44
CA SER A 53 7.61 -33.33 22.67
C SER A 53 7.68 -32.39 21.47
N PHE A 54 8.90 -31.96 21.14
CA PHE A 54 9.18 -30.99 20.07
C PHE A 54 8.64 -31.42 18.70
N ALA A 55 8.79 -32.70 18.33
CA ALA A 55 8.29 -33.24 17.07
C ALA A 55 6.75 -33.14 16.99
N LYS A 56 6.06 -33.50 18.08
CA LYS A 56 4.60 -33.42 18.19
C LYS A 56 4.11 -31.96 18.20
N LYS A 57 4.86 -31.04 18.82
CA LYS A 57 4.58 -29.60 18.75
C LYS A 57 4.73 -29.04 17.33
N ALA A 58 5.76 -29.45 16.59
CA ALA A 58 5.95 -29.04 15.19
C ALA A 58 4.85 -29.60 14.27
N GLU A 59 4.48 -30.87 14.43
CA GLU A 59 3.37 -31.50 13.71
C GLU A 59 2.03 -30.78 13.98
N MET A 60 1.70 -30.57 15.25
CA MET A 60 0.48 -29.87 15.66
C MET A 60 0.47 -28.42 15.17
N TYR A 61 1.61 -27.73 15.12
CA TYR A 61 1.72 -26.40 14.51
C TYR A 61 1.30 -26.42 13.04
N TYR A 62 1.83 -27.34 12.23
CA TYR A 62 1.48 -27.42 10.80
C TYR A 62 0.01 -27.82 10.56
N GLN A 63 -0.56 -28.68 11.41
CA GLN A 63 -1.98 -29.06 11.34
C GLN A 63 -2.93 -27.94 11.81
N ARG A 64 -2.59 -27.20 12.87
CA ARG A 64 -3.43 -26.11 13.42
C ARG A 64 -3.30 -24.79 12.65
N ARG A 65 -2.16 -24.54 11.98
CA ARG A 65 -1.91 -23.31 11.19
C ARG A 65 -3.01 -22.97 10.17
N PRO A 66 -3.49 -23.88 9.28
CA PRO A 66 -4.57 -23.55 8.34
C PRO A 66 -5.88 -23.20 9.06
N LEU A 67 -6.24 -23.94 10.13
CA LEU A 67 -7.43 -23.64 10.94
C LEU A 67 -7.36 -22.25 11.59
N LEU A 68 -6.17 -21.88 12.08
CA LEU A 68 -5.93 -20.56 12.66
C LEU A 68 -6.07 -19.43 11.63
N VAL A 69 -5.55 -19.64 10.40
CA VAL A 69 -5.74 -18.68 9.29
C VAL A 69 -7.23 -18.52 8.96
N THR A 70 -8.00 -19.60 8.87
CA THR A 70 -9.45 -19.53 8.64
C THR A 70 -10.19 -18.73 9.73
N HIS A 71 -9.80 -18.88 11.00
CA HIS A 71 -10.39 -18.09 12.09
C HIS A 71 -9.99 -16.61 12.02
N VAL A 72 -8.75 -16.28 11.64
CA VAL A 72 -8.29 -14.90 11.41
C VAL A 72 -9.07 -14.25 10.25
N GLU A 73 -9.29 -14.97 9.15
CA GLU A 73 -10.09 -14.48 8.02
C GLU A 73 -11.56 -14.25 8.40
N ASN A 74 -12.17 -15.17 9.15
CA ASN A 74 -13.54 -15.01 9.66
C ASN A 74 -13.66 -13.84 10.63
N PHE A 75 -12.70 -13.68 11.55
CA PHE A 75 -12.63 -12.53 12.46
C PHE A 75 -12.52 -11.20 11.68
N TYR A 76 -11.66 -11.15 10.66
CA TYR A 76 -11.53 -9.97 9.80
C TYR A 76 -12.81 -9.66 9.02
N ARG A 77 -13.51 -10.69 8.49
CA ARG A 77 -14.81 -10.52 7.83
C ARG A 77 -15.87 -9.95 8.77
N MET A 78 -15.97 -10.45 10.02
CA MET A 78 -16.91 -9.93 11.01
C MET A 78 -16.57 -8.49 11.39
N TYR A 79 -15.30 -8.20 11.71
CA TYR A 79 -14.82 -6.84 11.99
C TYR A 79 -15.15 -5.85 10.86
N ARG A 80 -14.92 -6.26 9.60
CA ARG A 80 -15.24 -5.42 8.43
C ARG A 80 -16.75 -5.16 8.32
N SER A 81 -17.58 -6.19 8.51
CA SER A 81 -19.04 -6.04 8.51
C SER A 81 -19.57 -5.15 9.64
N LEU A 82 -18.85 -5.10 10.77
CA LEU A 82 -19.16 -4.21 11.89
C LEU A 82 -18.77 -2.76 11.57
N ALA A 83 -17.59 -2.53 10.97
CA ALA A 83 -17.18 -1.22 10.49
C ALA A 83 -18.16 -0.67 9.43
N GLU A 84 -18.50 -1.48 8.42
CA GLU A 84 -19.48 -1.12 7.38
C GLU A 84 -20.84 -0.74 7.98
N ARG A 85 -21.32 -1.40 9.05
CA ARG A 85 -22.56 -0.99 9.73
C ARG A 85 -22.40 0.26 10.60
N TYR A 86 -21.25 0.45 11.24
CA TYR A 86 -20.95 1.67 12.00
C TYR A 86 -20.92 2.90 11.07
N ASP A 87 -20.31 2.77 9.90
CA ASP A 87 -20.26 3.82 8.88
C ASP A 87 -21.65 4.10 8.30
N ASN A 88 -22.44 3.08 7.96
CA ASN A 88 -23.82 3.25 7.52
C ASN A 88 -24.67 4.00 8.59
N VAL A 89 -24.60 3.59 9.85
CA VAL A 89 -25.31 4.28 10.95
C VAL A 89 -24.83 5.72 11.12
N THR A 90 -23.52 5.98 11.01
CA THR A 90 -22.93 7.32 11.12
C THR A 90 -23.32 8.23 9.93
N VAL A 91 -23.39 7.68 8.72
CA VAL A 91 -23.85 8.35 7.50
C VAL A 91 -25.36 8.62 7.54
N GLU A 92 -26.16 7.69 8.06
CA GLU A 92 -27.59 7.91 8.31
C GLU A 92 -27.82 8.97 9.40
N LEU A 93 -27.02 8.99 10.47
CA LEU A 93 -27.04 10.07 11.46
C LEU A 93 -26.74 11.43 10.81
N ARG A 94 -25.68 11.51 9.99
CA ARG A 94 -25.31 12.73 9.24
C ARG A 94 -26.43 13.22 8.30
N LYS A 95 -27.31 12.34 7.83
CA LYS A 95 -28.50 12.66 7.00
C LYS A 95 -29.75 13.05 7.80
N ASN A 96 -29.84 12.69 9.08
CA ASN A 96 -31.04 12.90 9.91
C ASN A 96 -30.92 14.06 10.92
N ILE A 97 -29.78 14.75 11.00
CA ILE A 97 -29.62 15.97 11.82
C ILE A 97 -30.33 17.15 11.12
N PRO A 98 -31.30 17.83 11.76
CA PRO A 98 -31.90 19.05 11.22
C PRO A 98 -30.86 20.17 11.14
N SER A 99 -30.85 20.92 10.04
CA SER A 99 -29.84 21.95 9.72
C SER A 99 -29.76 23.11 10.73
N SER A 100 -30.70 23.22 11.68
CA SER A 100 -30.71 24.24 12.73
C SER A 100 -29.73 23.98 13.89
N LEU A 101 -29.15 22.77 14.01
CA LEU A 101 -28.12 22.46 15.01
C LEU A 101 -26.69 22.41 14.44
N GLN A 102 -26.51 22.56 13.13
CA GLN A 102 -25.22 22.44 12.44
C GLN A 102 -24.35 23.72 12.55
N SER A 103 -24.42 24.41 13.69
CA SER A 103 -23.68 25.65 13.99
C SER A 103 -22.64 25.47 15.10
N GLN A 104 -22.71 24.39 15.90
CA GLN A 104 -21.71 24.05 16.92
C GLN A 104 -21.36 22.56 16.91
N GLY A 105 -20.29 22.20 16.20
CA GLY A 105 -19.75 20.83 16.18
C GLY A 105 -18.70 20.63 15.08
N SER A 106 -17.45 20.41 15.49
CA SER A 106 -16.24 20.34 14.65
C SER A 106 -16.38 19.64 13.29
N GLY A 107 -15.79 20.24 12.25
CA GLY A 107 -15.51 19.53 11.01
C GLY A 107 -14.24 18.69 11.11
N ILE A 108 -14.37 17.38 10.94
CA ILE A 108 -13.27 16.46 10.58
C ILE A 108 -13.74 15.47 9.50
N SER A 109 -13.23 15.65 8.29
CA SER A 109 -13.18 14.76 7.11
C SER A 109 -12.42 15.61 6.09
N GLU A 110 -11.11 15.46 5.91
CA GLU A 110 -10.47 14.35 5.20
C GLU A 110 -11.08 14.12 3.82
N SER A 111 -10.22 14.26 2.81
CA SER A 111 -10.55 14.19 1.39
C SER A 111 -10.24 12.79 0.88
N ASP A 112 -11.22 12.16 0.26
CA ASP A 112 -10.97 11.07 -0.68
C ASP A 112 -11.74 11.34 -1.98
N SER A 113 -11.17 10.94 -3.12
CA SER A 113 -11.61 11.44 -4.43
C SER A 113 -11.36 10.43 -5.55
N GLU A 114 -12.40 9.72 -5.96
CA GLU A 114 -12.48 9.07 -7.27
C GLU A 114 -13.55 9.74 -8.13
N ALA A 115 -13.22 9.93 -9.41
CA ALA A 115 -14.12 10.54 -10.40
C ALA A 115 -14.56 9.49 -11.42
N GLN A 116 -15.87 9.27 -11.53
CA GLN A 116 -16.46 8.62 -12.71
C GLN A 116 -17.61 9.45 -13.27
N SER A 117 -17.70 9.47 -14.60
CA SER A 117 -18.61 10.31 -15.36
C SER A 117 -19.79 9.50 -15.90
N THR A 118 -20.98 10.09 -15.90
CA THR A 118 -21.91 10.13 -17.06
C THR A 118 -23.17 10.91 -16.73
N SER A 119 -23.78 11.51 -17.75
CA SER A 119 -25.19 11.97 -17.70
C SER A 119 -26.08 10.93 -18.39
N PRO A 120 -27.40 10.91 -18.11
CA PRO A 120 -28.28 11.67 -18.99
C PRO A 120 -29.50 12.35 -18.31
N SER A 121 -30.18 13.16 -19.12
CA SER A 121 -31.52 13.76 -18.92
C SER A 121 -32.64 12.67 -19.06
N PRO A 122 -33.98 12.93 -18.91
CA PRO A 122 -34.67 14.24 -18.92
C PRO A 122 -35.97 14.41 -18.07
N GLU A 123 -36.56 15.62 -18.17
CA GLU A 123 -38.01 15.93 -17.98
C GLU A 123 -38.63 15.79 -16.55
N LYS A 124 -39.79 16.39 -16.18
CA LYS A 124 -40.83 17.21 -16.85
C LYS A 124 -41.62 18.06 -15.80
N LYS A 125 -41.83 19.36 -16.05
CA LYS A 125 -43.05 20.22 -15.82
C LYS A 125 -43.83 20.09 -14.47
N LYS A 126 -44.36 21.16 -13.87
CA LYS A 126 -45.29 22.16 -14.46
C LYS A 126 -45.33 23.49 -13.70
N THR A 127 -45.44 24.60 -14.43
CA THR A 127 -46.03 25.86 -13.94
C THR A 127 -47.56 25.85 -14.07
N PRO A 128 -48.26 26.70 -13.30
CA PRO A 128 -49.12 27.73 -13.92
C PRO A 128 -49.11 29.08 -13.14
N LYS A 129 -49.45 30.25 -13.70
CA LYS A 129 -49.89 30.65 -15.06
C LYS A 129 -49.67 32.19 -15.22
N GLN A 130 -49.13 32.67 -16.35
CA GLN A 130 -49.82 33.49 -17.40
C GLN A 130 -50.29 34.91 -16.99
N LYS A 131 -50.16 35.97 -17.81
CA LYS A 131 -50.04 36.13 -19.29
C LYS A 131 -49.23 37.42 -19.62
N SER A 132 -48.19 37.42 -20.48
CA SER A 132 -48.17 37.68 -21.95
C SER A 132 -48.53 39.13 -22.38
N LYS A 133 -47.98 39.81 -23.40
CA LYS A 133 -47.00 39.62 -24.52
C LYS A 133 -46.81 41.03 -25.19
N ILE A 134 -45.94 41.39 -26.17
CA ILE A 134 -44.83 40.83 -26.98
C ILE A 134 -43.88 42.03 -27.29
N ARG A 135 -42.55 41.96 -27.15
CA ARG A 135 -41.46 41.63 -28.12
C ARG A 135 -41.22 42.54 -29.36
N ALA A 136 -40.24 43.44 -29.20
CA ALA A 136 -39.11 43.77 -30.10
C ALA A 136 -39.19 44.81 -31.26
N ALA A 137 -38.01 45.43 -31.44
CA ALA A 137 -37.39 46.06 -32.63
C ALA A 137 -37.79 47.49 -33.05
N GLY A 138 -36.76 48.33 -33.28
CA GLY A 138 -36.81 49.42 -34.26
C GLY A 138 -36.56 50.85 -33.74
N PHE A 139 -35.32 51.33 -33.90
CA PHE A 139 -34.86 52.72 -34.19
C PHE A 139 -35.57 53.97 -33.61
N ASP A 140 -34.74 54.80 -32.97
CA ASP A 140 -34.57 56.26 -33.13
C ASP A 140 -35.67 57.08 -33.87
N VAL A 141 -36.18 58.13 -33.21
CA VAL A 141 -37.04 59.17 -33.81
C VAL A 141 -36.61 60.57 -33.36
N PHE A 142 -35.87 61.24 -34.24
CA PHE A 142 -35.61 62.68 -34.21
C PHE A 142 -36.86 63.48 -34.65
N LEU A 143 -37.03 64.71 -34.16
CA LEU A 143 -38.21 65.55 -34.46
C LEU A 143 -38.18 66.08 -35.91
N GLY A 144 -39.19 65.74 -36.73
CA GLY A 144 -39.23 66.26 -38.11
C GLY A 144 -40.47 66.01 -38.99
N SER A 145 -41.37 67.02 -39.01
CA SER A 145 -42.04 67.56 -40.22
C SER A 145 -43.23 66.83 -40.91
N GLY A 146 -44.30 67.62 -41.16
CA GLY A 146 -45.26 67.46 -42.28
C GLY A 146 -46.54 66.65 -42.01
N GLY A 147 -47.72 67.04 -42.50
CA GLY A 147 -48.09 68.27 -43.24
C GLY A 147 -49.46 68.16 -43.97
N SER A 148 -49.77 69.17 -44.80
CA SER A 148 -50.95 69.29 -45.70
C SER A 148 -52.31 69.61 -45.03
N SER A 149 -53.24 70.37 -45.63
CA SER A 149 -53.22 71.49 -46.59
C SER A 149 -54.61 72.20 -46.53
N ASP A 150 -54.89 73.41 -47.06
CA ASP A 150 -54.91 73.80 -48.49
C ASP A 150 -54.86 75.33 -48.72
N ILE A 151 -54.93 75.76 -49.99
CA ILE A 151 -54.52 77.10 -50.47
C ILE A 151 -55.60 77.90 -51.22
N SER A 152 -55.48 79.24 -51.22
CA SER A 152 -55.86 80.21 -52.29
C SER A 152 -55.36 81.61 -51.89
N LYS A 153 -54.50 82.30 -52.66
CA LYS A 153 -54.78 83.20 -53.83
C LYS A 153 -55.83 84.30 -53.53
N LYS A 154 -55.63 85.62 -53.75
CA LYS A 154 -54.81 86.50 -54.64
C LYS A 154 -55.64 87.15 -55.76
N GLY A 155 -55.74 88.48 -55.73
CA GLY A 155 -56.36 89.37 -56.73
C GLY A 155 -57.46 90.25 -56.11
N SER A 156 -57.79 91.44 -56.62
CA SER A 156 -57.07 92.33 -57.57
C SER A 156 -57.73 93.73 -57.58
N ASP A 157 -57.02 94.75 -58.07
CA ASP A 157 -57.45 96.02 -58.72
C ASP A 157 -58.55 96.88 -58.03
N GLY A 158 -58.42 98.17 -57.70
CA GLY A 158 -58.19 99.37 -58.56
C GLY A 158 -59.40 100.33 -58.38
N SER A 159 -59.35 101.67 -58.44
CA SER A 159 -58.26 102.63 -58.74
C SER A 159 -58.57 104.04 -58.16
N SER A 160 -57.52 104.85 -57.97
CA SER A 160 -57.38 106.32 -58.27
C SER A 160 -58.58 107.30 -58.08
N SER A 161 -58.47 108.35 -57.26
CA SER A 161 -58.00 109.74 -57.62
C SER A 161 -59.04 110.61 -58.38
N SER A 162 -59.08 111.95 -58.36
CA SER A 162 -58.50 113.05 -57.53
C SER A 162 -58.98 114.39 -58.14
N SER A 163 -59.13 115.47 -57.35
CA SER A 163 -59.14 116.91 -57.78
C SER A 163 -60.24 117.38 -58.77
N SER A 164 -60.63 118.66 -58.91
CA SER A 164 -60.58 119.89 -58.05
C SER A 164 -61.36 121.03 -58.76
N GLU A 165 -61.30 122.26 -58.24
CA GLU A 165 -61.72 123.56 -58.84
C GLU A 165 -63.22 123.93 -58.84
N SER A 166 -63.52 125.20 -59.20
CA SER A 166 -64.55 126.03 -58.55
C SER A 166 -65.41 126.92 -59.48
N ASP A 167 -66.37 127.62 -58.85
CA ASP A 167 -66.92 128.97 -59.17
C ASP A 167 -68.04 129.19 -60.22
N SER A 168 -68.73 130.32 -59.97
CA SER A 168 -69.59 131.18 -60.83
C SER A 168 -70.94 130.67 -61.42
N GLU A 169 -71.99 131.49 -61.65
CA GLU A 169 -72.37 132.87 -61.21
C GLU A 169 -73.87 133.21 -61.54
N VAL A 170 -74.50 134.10 -60.75
CA VAL A 170 -75.56 135.14 -60.99
C VAL A 170 -76.94 134.90 -61.73
N ASP A 171 -77.73 136.00 -61.74
CA ASP A 171 -78.92 136.40 -62.55
C ASP A 171 -80.36 135.90 -62.21
N GLU A 172 -81.44 136.70 -62.37
CA GLU A 172 -81.65 138.16 -62.14
C GLU A 172 -83.17 138.53 -62.12
N VAL A 173 -83.51 139.72 -61.57
CA VAL A 173 -84.66 140.64 -61.86
C VAL A 173 -86.14 140.18 -61.79
N GLY A 174 -87.00 141.04 -61.20
CA GLY A 174 -88.46 141.04 -61.38
C GLY A 174 -89.23 141.98 -60.45
N GLU A 175 -89.46 143.24 -60.84
CA GLU A 175 -90.32 144.20 -60.10
C GLU A 175 -91.80 144.11 -60.48
N GLU A 176 -92.73 144.37 -59.55
CA GLU A 176 -93.80 145.37 -59.75
C GLU A 176 -94.50 145.81 -58.44
N ASN A 177 -95.50 146.69 -58.52
CA ASN A 177 -95.91 147.63 -57.48
C ASN A 177 -97.45 147.62 -57.21
N GLY A 178 -97.91 147.94 -55.99
CA GLY A 178 -99.27 148.47 -55.79
C GLY A 178 -100.20 147.85 -54.73
N ASN A 179 -99.90 148.07 -53.44
CA ASN A 179 -100.86 148.48 -52.38
C ASN A 179 -102.21 147.71 -52.17
N GLY A 180 -102.36 146.96 -51.05
CA GLY A 180 -103.57 146.17 -50.73
C GLY A 180 -103.81 145.82 -49.25
N VAL A 181 -103.67 146.79 -48.33
CA VAL A 181 -103.80 146.72 -46.85
C VAL A 181 -104.76 145.67 -46.25
N SER A 182 -104.32 145.00 -45.16
CA SER A 182 -105.11 144.46 -44.01
C SER A 182 -105.06 142.95 -43.67
N TYR A 183 -104.16 142.13 -44.23
CA TYR A 183 -104.01 140.71 -43.80
C TYR A 183 -102.57 140.24 -43.45
N ALA A 184 -101.54 140.99 -43.86
CA ALA A 184 -100.13 140.56 -43.86
C ALA A 184 -99.40 140.46 -42.50
N LEU A 185 -100.10 140.33 -41.36
CA LEU A 185 -99.47 140.16 -40.04
C LEU A 185 -99.56 138.73 -39.49
N ASN A 186 -100.57 137.94 -39.88
CA ASN A 186 -100.70 136.57 -39.37
C ASN A 186 -99.82 135.58 -40.13
N GLU A 187 -99.63 135.80 -41.44
CA GLU A 187 -98.83 134.92 -42.31
C GLU A 187 -97.35 134.92 -41.88
N ARG A 188 -96.79 136.09 -41.55
CA ARG A 188 -95.41 136.23 -41.05
C ARG A 188 -95.18 135.59 -39.66
N ILE A 189 -96.23 135.28 -38.90
CA ILE A 189 -96.10 134.51 -37.66
C ILE A 189 -95.90 133.04 -37.96
N ILE A 190 -96.66 132.48 -38.92
CA ILE A 190 -96.55 131.08 -39.33
C ILE A 190 -95.16 130.80 -39.92
N GLU A 191 -94.68 131.68 -40.81
CA GLU A 191 -93.31 131.59 -41.35
C GLU A 191 -92.24 131.54 -40.23
N LEU A 192 -92.38 132.36 -39.18
CA LEU A 192 -91.47 132.40 -38.04
C LEU A 192 -91.62 131.21 -37.09
N GLU A 193 -92.78 130.56 -37.03
CA GLU A 193 -92.97 129.31 -36.28
C GLU A 193 -92.35 128.12 -37.03
N ASP A 194 -92.50 128.04 -38.36
CA ASP A 194 -91.86 127.04 -39.21
C ASP A 194 -90.31 127.20 -39.24
N GLU A 195 -89.80 128.42 -39.41
CA GLU A 195 -88.35 128.74 -39.30
C GLU A 195 -87.76 128.26 -37.95
N LEU A 196 -88.51 128.41 -36.86
CA LEU A 196 -88.09 128.02 -35.50
C LEU A 196 -88.18 126.50 -35.28
N GLN A 197 -89.18 125.83 -35.86
CA GLN A 197 -89.30 124.37 -35.83
C GLN A 197 -88.19 123.69 -36.64
N GLU A 198 -87.89 124.18 -37.85
CA GLU A 198 -86.81 123.64 -38.68
C GLU A 198 -85.43 123.83 -37.99
N ALA A 199 -85.24 124.94 -37.27
CA ALA A 199 -84.06 125.18 -36.45
C ALA A 199 -83.93 124.21 -35.27
N ARG A 200 -85.05 123.79 -34.64
CA ARG A 200 -85.06 122.78 -33.56
C ARG A 200 -84.67 121.41 -34.08
N GLU A 201 -85.26 120.96 -35.19
CA GLU A 201 -84.97 119.66 -35.78
C GLU A 201 -83.52 119.54 -36.25
N LYS A 202 -82.94 120.61 -36.79
CA LYS A 202 -81.50 120.70 -37.10
C LYS A 202 -80.62 120.59 -35.86
N LEU A 203 -81.05 121.11 -34.71
CA LEU A 203 -80.31 121.06 -33.46
C LEU A 203 -80.38 119.66 -32.84
N GLU A 204 -81.57 119.06 -32.75
CA GLU A 204 -81.78 117.68 -32.29
C GLU A 204 -81.02 116.65 -33.15
N ALA A 205 -81.03 116.81 -34.47
CA ALA A 205 -80.27 115.97 -35.39
C ALA A 205 -78.73 116.13 -35.27
N LEU A 206 -78.24 117.25 -34.71
CA LEU A 206 -76.82 117.43 -34.36
C LEU A 206 -76.50 116.84 -32.99
N GLU A 207 -77.41 116.96 -32.01
CA GLU A 207 -77.26 116.33 -30.69
C GLU A 207 -77.26 114.80 -30.79
N GLU A 208 -78.18 114.18 -31.55
CA GLU A 208 -78.14 112.73 -31.79
C GLU A 208 -76.82 112.28 -32.45
N LYS A 209 -76.29 113.05 -33.41
CA LYS A 209 -75.01 112.74 -34.08
C LYS A 209 -73.83 112.86 -33.12
N ASN A 210 -73.85 113.87 -32.24
CA ASN A 210 -72.85 114.03 -31.19
C ASN A 210 -72.90 112.85 -30.20
N VAL A 211 -74.09 112.44 -29.75
CA VAL A 211 -74.28 111.29 -28.84
C VAL A 211 -73.84 109.98 -29.49
N ARG A 212 -74.27 109.68 -30.73
CA ARG A 212 -73.82 108.47 -31.47
C ARG A 212 -72.29 108.44 -31.61
N CYS A 213 -71.69 109.56 -32.00
CA CYS A 213 -70.24 109.68 -32.14
C CYS A 213 -69.46 109.69 -30.81
N GLN A 214 -70.15 109.79 -29.67
CA GLN A 214 -69.57 109.55 -28.33
C GLN A 214 -69.75 108.09 -27.90
N CYS A 215 -70.89 107.46 -28.19
CA CYS A 215 -71.13 106.03 -27.96
C CYS A 215 -70.14 105.16 -28.73
N GLU A 216 -69.96 105.40 -30.05
CA GLU A 216 -68.99 104.70 -30.90
C GLU A 216 -67.57 104.74 -30.29
N LYS A 217 -67.13 105.93 -29.83
CA LYS A 217 -65.82 106.15 -29.19
C LYS A 217 -65.70 105.55 -27.79
N LEU A 218 -66.80 105.13 -27.16
CA LEU A 218 -66.80 104.38 -25.91
C LEU A 218 -66.81 102.86 -26.19
N GLU A 219 -67.53 102.41 -27.22
CA GLU A 219 -67.51 101.02 -27.68
C GLU A 219 -66.14 100.61 -28.23
N GLU A 220 -65.48 101.44 -29.05
CA GLU A 220 -64.09 101.18 -29.49
C GLU A 220 -63.13 101.02 -28.29
N LYS A 221 -63.27 101.85 -27.25
CA LYS A 221 -62.45 101.78 -26.03
C LYS A 221 -62.79 100.56 -25.17
N LEU A 222 -64.05 100.14 -25.16
CA LEU A 222 -64.49 98.93 -24.47
C LEU A 222 -63.96 97.67 -25.18
N LEU A 223 -64.00 97.63 -26.52
CA LEU A 223 -63.43 96.55 -27.31
C LEU A 223 -61.90 96.50 -27.20
N ALA A 224 -61.23 97.67 -27.21
CA ALA A 224 -59.79 97.76 -26.99
C ALA A 224 -59.40 97.21 -25.61
N SER A 225 -60.03 97.69 -24.53
CA SER A 225 -59.73 97.21 -23.17
C SER A 225 -60.13 95.74 -22.95
N GLN A 226 -61.20 95.25 -23.58
CA GLN A 226 -61.53 93.82 -23.56
C GLN A 226 -60.48 92.97 -24.29
N SER A 227 -59.91 93.46 -25.40
CA SER A 227 -58.82 92.75 -26.10
C SER A 227 -57.53 92.71 -25.25
N GLU A 228 -57.24 93.78 -24.52
CA GLU A 228 -56.10 93.89 -23.61
C GLU A 228 -56.27 92.96 -22.40
N ILE A 229 -57.46 92.93 -21.78
CA ILE A 229 -57.85 91.98 -20.72
C ILE A 229 -57.68 90.53 -21.21
N ASN A 230 -58.18 90.19 -22.39
CA ASN A 230 -58.05 88.84 -22.95
C ASN A 230 -56.58 88.43 -23.15
N SER A 231 -55.71 89.38 -23.54
CA SER A 231 -54.27 89.11 -23.67
C SER A 231 -53.61 88.87 -22.30
N LEU A 232 -53.95 89.68 -21.30
CA LEU A 232 -53.43 89.55 -19.94
C LEU A 232 -53.94 88.28 -19.24
N GLN A 233 -55.18 87.84 -19.51
CA GLN A 233 -55.68 86.55 -19.03
C GLN A 233 -54.87 85.39 -19.61
N LYS A 234 -54.59 85.40 -20.91
CA LYS A 234 -53.79 84.36 -21.57
C LYS A 234 -52.36 84.31 -21.03
N ASP A 235 -51.71 85.47 -20.89
CA ASP A 235 -50.38 85.56 -20.30
C ASP A 235 -50.37 85.02 -18.86
N LEU A 236 -51.39 85.34 -18.05
CA LEU A 236 -51.49 84.87 -16.67
C LEU A 236 -51.73 83.35 -16.60
N GLU A 237 -52.53 82.78 -17.51
CA GLU A 237 -52.76 81.33 -17.60
C GLU A 237 -51.50 80.57 -18.06
N GLU A 238 -50.73 81.12 -19.02
CA GLU A 238 -49.40 80.60 -19.37
C GLU A 238 -48.44 80.66 -18.17
N LYS A 239 -48.45 81.74 -17.36
CA LYS A 239 -47.66 81.82 -16.12
C LYS A 239 -48.09 80.81 -15.05
N VAL A 240 -49.39 80.55 -14.89
CA VAL A 240 -49.89 79.52 -13.97
C VAL A 240 -49.38 78.14 -14.41
N SER A 241 -49.47 77.80 -15.70
CA SER A 241 -48.91 76.56 -16.21
C SER A 241 -47.39 76.45 -15.99
N CYS A 242 -46.62 77.53 -16.22
CA CYS A 242 -45.19 77.52 -15.88
C CYS A 242 -44.91 77.29 -14.40
N LEU A 243 -45.71 77.86 -13.49
CA LEU A 243 -45.58 77.66 -12.04
C LEU A 243 -45.98 76.25 -11.59
N GLU A 244 -46.91 75.61 -12.29
CA GLU A 244 -47.33 74.24 -12.01
C GLU A 244 -46.26 73.23 -12.43
N ASN A 245 -45.73 73.35 -13.66
CA ASN A 245 -44.58 72.56 -14.12
C ASN A 245 -43.35 72.73 -13.20
N LEU A 246 -43.10 73.94 -12.67
CA LEU A 246 -42.01 74.18 -11.73
C LEU A 246 -42.21 73.45 -10.39
N LYS A 247 -43.46 73.32 -9.92
CA LYS A 247 -43.76 72.55 -8.69
C LYS A 247 -43.46 71.07 -8.88
N GLU A 248 -43.88 70.48 -10.00
CA GLU A 248 -43.60 69.07 -10.32
C GLU A 248 -42.09 68.79 -10.40
N VAL A 249 -41.33 69.72 -10.99
CA VAL A 249 -39.86 69.63 -11.02
C VAL A 249 -39.25 69.76 -9.62
N THR A 250 -39.80 70.59 -8.73
CA THR A 250 -39.32 70.65 -7.33
C THR A 250 -39.64 69.39 -6.53
N SER A 251 -40.85 68.82 -6.63
CA SER A 251 -41.18 67.57 -5.93
C SER A 251 -40.36 66.39 -6.48
N GLY A 252 -40.20 66.29 -7.81
CA GLY A 252 -39.36 65.26 -8.42
C GLY A 252 -37.88 65.39 -8.04
N LYS A 253 -37.40 66.60 -7.72
CA LYS A 253 -36.07 66.81 -7.15
C LYS A 253 -36.00 66.33 -5.69
N GLU A 254 -37.01 66.63 -4.88
CA GLU A 254 -37.09 66.20 -3.46
C GLU A 254 -37.16 64.66 -3.35
N ASP A 255 -37.94 64.00 -4.21
CA ASP A 255 -37.99 62.53 -4.31
C ASP A 255 -36.63 61.92 -4.67
N LEU A 256 -35.91 62.52 -5.64
CA LEU A 256 -34.56 62.08 -6.03
C LEU A 256 -33.53 62.33 -4.92
N GLU A 257 -33.66 63.41 -4.15
CA GLU A 257 -32.77 63.73 -3.02
C GLU A 257 -33.01 62.78 -1.83
N ALA A 258 -34.28 62.38 -1.58
CA ALA A 258 -34.65 61.33 -0.65
C ALA A 258 -34.11 59.95 -1.07
N ALA A 259 -34.30 59.56 -2.34
CA ALA A 259 -33.77 58.31 -2.88
C ALA A 259 -32.23 58.27 -2.87
N ALA A 260 -31.55 59.41 -3.07
CA ALA A 260 -30.11 59.51 -2.94
C ALA A 260 -29.64 59.32 -1.49
N LEU A 261 -30.39 59.82 -0.50
CA LEU A 261 -30.11 59.57 0.92
C LEU A 261 -30.37 58.11 1.32
N GLU A 262 -31.42 57.47 0.80
CA GLU A 262 -31.68 56.05 1.03
C GLU A 262 -30.55 55.18 0.46
N ASN A 263 -30.17 55.39 -0.81
CA ASN A 263 -29.03 54.69 -1.43
C ASN A 263 -27.70 54.94 -0.68
N LYS A 264 -27.47 56.16 -0.18
CA LYS A 264 -26.30 56.47 0.66
C LYS A 264 -26.29 55.73 2.00
N ASN A 265 -27.47 55.41 2.55
CA ASN A 265 -27.59 54.64 3.79
C ASN A 265 -27.48 53.13 3.53
N THR A 266 -28.05 52.60 2.44
CA THR A 266 -27.90 51.18 2.09
C THR A 266 -26.45 50.84 1.71
N ILE A 267 -25.74 51.73 0.98
CA ILE A 267 -24.30 51.58 0.71
C ILE A 267 -23.51 51.46 2.01
N LYS A 268 -23.76 52.33 3.00
CA LYS A 268 -23.09 52.26 4.31
C LYS A 268 -23.36 50.97 5.09
N VAL A 269 -24.58 50.42 4.98
CA VAL A 269 -24.90 49.13 5.60
C VAL A 269 -24.12 48.01 4.91
N LEU A 270 -24.08 48.00 3.58
CA LEU A 270 -23.32 47.03 2.79
C LEU A 270 -21.80 47.15 3.01
N GLU A 271 -21.26 48.37 3.18
CA GLU A 271 -19.87 48.62 3.59
C GLU A 271 -19.57 48.00 4.96
N GLY A 272 -20.49 48.13 5.93
CA GLY A 272 -20.38 47.53 7.26
C GLY A 272 -20.47 46.00 7.23
N GLU A 273 -21.44 45.43 6.51
CA GLU A 273 -21.60 43.98 6.33
C GLU A 273 -20.37 43.37 5.63
N MET A 274 -19.83 44.05 4.62
CA MET A 274 -18.62 43.64 3.92
C MET A 274 -17.37 43.71 4.81
N ALA A 275 -17.26 44.72 5.69
CA ALA A 275 -16.19 44.80 6.68
C ALA A 275 -16.28 43.66 7.70
N SER A 276 -17.45 43.39 8.29
CA SER A 276 -17.64 42.27 9.21
C SER A 276 -17.44 40.90 8.53
N ALA A 277 -17.78 40.76 7.25
CA ALA A 277 -17.46 39.56 6.47
C ALA A 277 -15.94 39.38 6.29
N ALA A 278 -15.20 40.47 6.00
CA ALA A 278 -13.75 40.44 5.88
C ALA A 278 -13.07 40.06 7.22
N GLU A 279 -13.44 40.71 8.32
CA GLU A 279 -12.96 40.36 9.67
C GLU A 279 -13.21 38.89 10.01
N HIS A 280 -14.40 38.37 9.68
CA HIS A 280 -14.75 36.96 9.90
C HIS A 280 -13.87 36.00 9.07
N TYR A 281 -13.59 36.32 7.80
CA TYR A 281 -12.67 35.52 6.98
C TYR A 281 -11.22 35.60 7.47
N GLU A 282 -10.75 36.76 7.93
CA GLU A 282 -9.41 36.92 8.52
C GLU A 282 -9.24 36.07 9.78
N HIS A 283 -10.25 36.05 10.67
CA HIS A 283 -10.27 35.14 11.82
C HIS A 283 -10.28 33.66 11.42
N GLN A 284 -10.98 33.29 10.34
CA GLN A 284 -10.96 31.91 9.85
C GLN A 284 -9.59 31.52 9.26
N LEU A 285 -8.92 32.41 8.52
CA LEU A 285 -7.58 32.20 8.00
C LEU A 285 -6.57 32.01 9.15
N SER A 286 -6.55 32.94 10.11
CA SER A 286 -5.70 32.85 11.31
C SER A 286 -5.90 31.55 12.10
N TYR A 287 -7.14 31.08 12.25
CA TYR A 287 -7.40 29.76 12.84
C TYR A 287 -6.81 28.61 11.99
N ARG A 288 -6.98 28.64 10.66
CA ARG A 288 -6.44 27.60 9.77
C ARG A 288 -4.92 27.57 9.81
N ASP A 289 -4.26 28.73 9.81
CA ASP A 289 -2.80 28.85 9.90
C ASP A 289 -2.27 28.26 11.23
N LEU A 290 -2.98 28.48 12.34
CA LEU A 290 -2.62 27.90 13.64
C LEU A 290 -2.78 26.37 13.68
N GLU A 291 -3.83 25.82 13.05
CA GLU A 291 -3.98 24.36 12.92
C GLU A 291 -2.94 23.78 11.95
N ILE A 292 -2.56 24.50 10.89
CA ILE A 292 -1.47 24.13 9.97
C ILE A 292 -0.13 24.08 10.70
N GLU A 293 0.21 25.05 11.54
CA GLU A 293 1.43 25.02 12.36
C GLU A 293 1.43 23.85 13.35
N LYS A 294 0.28 23.55 13.97
CA LYS A 294 0.14 22.36 14.83
C LYS A 294 0.37 21.07 14.04
N CYS A 295 -0.20 20.92 12.84
CA CYS A 295 0.05 19.77 11.97
C CYS A 295 1.52 19.68 11.50
N LYS A 296 2.20 20.80 11.24
CA LYS A 296 3.65 20.83 10.96
C LYS A 296 4.46 20.31 12.14
N GLN A 297 4.15 20.75 13.37
CA GLN A 297 4.84 20.30 14.58
C GLN A 297 4.60 18.81 14.87
N GLU A 298 3.38 18.32 14.66
CA GLU A 298 3.06 16.88 14.77
C GLU A 298 3.82 16.06 13.72
N LEU A 299 3.88 16.52 12.47
CA LEU A 299 4.65 15.90 11.38
C LEU A 299 6.15 15.89 11.66
N GLU A 300 6.71 16.99 12.18
CA GLU A 300 8.14 17.08 12.51
C GLU A 300 8.49 16.14 13.67
N GLN A 301 7.65 16.03 14.70
CA GLN A 301 7.83 15.05 15.78
C GLN A 301 7.79 13.60 15.29
N VAL A 302 6.93 13.28 14.31
CA VAL A 302 6.89 11.95 13.66
C VAL A 302 8.15 11.71 12.83
N SER A 303 8.61 12.70 12.07
CA SER A 303 9.85 12.64 11.29
C SER A 303 11.09 12.43 12.18
N GLN A 304 11.17 13.14 13.30
CA GLN A 304 12.25 12.98 14.29
C GLN A 304 12.25 11.57 14.89
N LYS A 305 11.09 11.03 15.31
CA LYS A 305 10.96 9.64 15.79
C LYS A 305 11.39 8.64 14.73
N TYR A 306 10.88 8.77 13.49
CA TYR A 306 11.27 7.92 12.38
C TYR A 306 12.78 7.95 12.10
N SER A 307 13.42 9.13 12.19
CA SER A 307 14.88 9.24 12.02
C SER A 307 15.66 8.57 13.16
N HIS A 308 15.14 8.60 14.38
CA HIS A 308 15.73 7.92 15.54
C HIS A 308 15.60 6.40 15.42
N ASP A 309 14.40 5.90 15.11
CA ASP A 309 14.11 4.48 14.94
C ASP A 309 14.87 3.89 13.73
N LYS A 310 15.02 4.65 12.65
CA LYS A 310 15.92 4.29 11.55
C LYS A 310 17.37 4.18 12.01
N SER A 311 17.86 5.13 12.80
CA SER A 311 19.23 5.12 13.32
C SER A 311 19.50 3.95 14.26
N THR A 312 18.58 3.64 15.18
CA THR A 312 18.71 2.48 16.07
C THR A 312 18.74 1.17 15.29
N LEU A 313 17.82 0.97 14.34
CA LEU A 313 17.81 -0.18 13.42
C LEU A 313 19.10 -0.27 12.59
N GLU A 314 19.64 0.83 12.08
CA GLU A 314 20.93 0.84 11.39
C GLU A 314 22.11 0.41 12.30
N THR A 315 22.08 0.73 13.60
CA THR A 315 23.08 0.20 14.54
C THR A 315 22.89 -1.27 14.87
N GLU A 316 21.65 -1.77 14.87
CA GLU A 316 21.35 -3.18 15.13
C GLU A 316 21.71 -4.06 13.93
N ILE A 317 21.41 -3.62 12.71
CA ILE A 317 21.88 -4.24 11.46
C ILE A 317 23.41 -4.35 11.44
N LYS A 318 24.14 -3.30 11.85
CA LYS A 318 25.62 -3.34 11.93
C LYS A 318 26.14 -4.37 12.94
N LYS A 319 25.50 -4.48 14.12
CA LYS A 319 25.83 -5.53 15.12
C LYS A 319 25.55 -6.94 14.60
N LEU A 320 24.44 -7.13 13.88
CA LEU A 320 24.09 -8.42 13.27
C LEU A 320 25.06 -8.79 12.15
N GLN A 321 25.50 -7.84 11.31
CA GLN A 321 26.53 -8.03 10.29
C GLN A 321 27.88 -8.42 10.92
N GLU A 322 28.27 -7.80 12.03
CA GLU A 322 29.49 -8.16 12.76
C GLU A 322 29.38 -9.55 13.41
N ALA A 323 28.22 -9.91 13.98
CA ALA A 323 27.96 -11.24 14.51
C ALA A 323 28.00 -12.33 13.41
N VAL A 324 27.40 -12.09 12.25
CA VAL A 324 27.47 -12.99 11.08
C VAL A 324 28.91 -13.18 10.64
N LYS A 325 29.68 -12.10 10.47
CA LYS A 325 31.10 -12.16 10.09
C LYS A 325 31.96 -12.96 11.08
N ASN A 326 31.66 -12.89 12.38
CA ASN A 326 32.34 -13.70 13.38
C ASN A 326 31.99 -15.19 13.25
N LEU A 327 30.69 -15.51 13.04
CA LEU A 327 30.23 -16.89 12.80
C LEU A 327 30.78 -17.49 11.49
N GLU A 328 30.92 -16.68 10.43
CA GLU A 328 31.61 -17.07 9.19
C GLU A 328 33.09 -17.41 9.46
N GLY A 329 33.77 -16.57 10.24
CA GLY A 329 35.17 -16.80 10.65
C GLY A 329 35.34 -18.06 11.49
N ASP A 330 34.41 -18.35 12.39
CA ASP A 330 34.41 -19.58 13.19
C ASP A 330 34.04 -20.82 12.37
N LEU A 331 33.11 -20.72 11.42
CA LEU A 331 32.78 -21.80 10.48
C LEU A 331 33.99 -22.20 9.62
N VAL A 332 34.81 -21.22 9.19
CA VAL A 332 36.07 -21.48 8.48
C VAL A 332 37.08 -22.21 9.36
N LYS A 333 37.20 -21.87 10.65
CA LYS A 333 38.06 -22.61 11.61
C LYS A 333 37.57 -24.05 11.78
N MET A 334 36.28 -24.25 12.05
CA MET A 334 35.69 -25.59 12.21
C MET A 334 35.86 -26.44 10.94
N SER A 335 35.79 -25.84 9.76
CA SER A 335 36.07 -26.51 8.48
C SER A 335 37.54 -26.93 8.36
N GLN A 336 38.47 -26.05 8.77
CA GLN A 336 39.90 -26.34 8.76
C GLN A 336 40.30 -27.41 9.80
N GLU A 337 39.69 -27.39 10.98
CA GLU A 337 39.85 -28.42 12.02
C GLU A 337 39.25 -29.76 11.56
N LYS A 338 38.07 -29.75 10.90
CA LYS A 338 37.48 -30.95 10.28
C LYS A 338 38.44 -31.57 9.27
N LEU A 339 39.02 -30.78 8.36
CA LEU A 339 39.98 -31.28 7.36
C LEU A 339 41.25 -31.88 8.00
N GLN A 340 41.71 -31.34 9.14
CA GLN A 340 42.82 -31.90 9.90
C GLN A 340 42.44 -33.22 10.58
N LEU A 341 41.24 -33.33 11.13
CA LEU A 341 40.72 -34.58 11.71
C LEU A 341 40.49 -35.65 10.64
N GLU A 342 39.97 -35.30 9.46
CA GLU A 342 39.81 -36.23 8.32
C GLU A 342 41.17 -36.76 7.83
N ALA A 343 42.21 -35.92 7.81
CA ALA A 343 43.57 -36.37 7.51
C ALA A 343 44.12 -37.34 8.58
N GLN A 344 43.94 -37.03 9.87
CA GLN A 344 44.36 -37.93 10.97
C GLN A 344 43.59 -39.25 10.96
N VAL A 345 42.31 -39.26 10.60
CA VAL A 345 41.52 -40.49 10.42
C VAL A 345 42.10 -41.35 9.29
N MET A 346 42.45 -40.77 8.14
CA MET A 346 43.10 -41.53 7.06
C MET A 346 44.46 -42.13 7.49
N GLU A 347 45.28 -41.41 8.26
CA GLU A 347 46.54 -41.95 8.80
C GLU A 347 46.30 -43.10 9.79
N LEU A 348 45.26 -43.00 10.64
CA LEU A 348 44.86 -44.06 11.57
C LEU A 348 44.26 -45.28 10.84
N GLU A 349 43.48 -45.07 9.78
CA GLU A 349 42.98 -46.15 8.92
C GLU A 349 44.12 -46.87 8.19
N GLN A 350 45.10 -46.12 7.65
CA GLN A 350 46.24 -46.70 6.94
C GLN A 350 47.17 -47.48 7.90
N THR A 351 47.44 -46.95 9.08
CA THR A 351 48.22 -47.67 10.10
C THR A 351 47.47 -48.90 10.63
N SER A 352 46.15 -48.81 10.82
CA SER A 352 45.28 -49.95 11.18
C SER A 352 45.32 -51.07 10.12
N HIS A 353 45.28 -50.73 8.82
CA HIS A 353 45.47 -51.72 7.75
C HIS A 353 46.84 -52.40 7.84
N SER A 354 47.92 -51.63 8.01
CA SER A 354 49.28 -52.21 8.15
C SER A 354 49.43 -53.10 9.38
N LEU A 355 48.73 -52.78 10.48
CA LEU A 355 48.66 -53.62 11.68
C LEU A 355 47.89 -54.92 11.40
N ASN A 356 46.77 -54.86 10.68
CA ASN A 356 46.03 -56.06 10.27
C ASN A 356 46.84 -56.97 9.34
N ASP A 357 47.59 -56.41 8.39
CA ASP A 357 48.51 -57.18 7.54
C ASP A 357 49.60 -57.86 8.37
N SER A 358 50.21 -57.13 9.32
CA SER A 358 51.22 -57.70 10.23
C SER A 358 50.63 -58.77 11.16
N SER A 359 49.38 -58.63 11.59
CA SER A 359 48.64 -59.63 12.39
C SER A 359 48.32 -60.88 11.57
N ALA A 360 47.93 -60.69 10.29
CA ALA A 360 47.78 -61.78 9.32
C ALA A 360 49.12 -62.47 8.99
N GLU A 361 50.27 -61.84 9.24
CA GLU A 361 51.59 -62.47 9.13
C GLU A 361 52.01 -63.18 10.43
N ILE A 362 51.78 -62.56 11.59
CA ILE A 362 51.98 -63.16 12.91
C ILE A 362 51.18 -64.45 13.06
N THR A 363 49.93 -64.50 12.61
CA THR A 363 49.10 -65.72 12.66
C THR A 363 49.61 -66.84 11.73
N LYS A 364 50.19 -66.50 10.56
CA LYS A 364 50.90 -67.48 9.71
C LYS A 364 52.14 -68.03 10.43
N LEU A 365 52.93 -67.16 11.07
CA LEU A 365 54.13 -67.54 11.82
C LEU A 365 53.78 -68.39 13.06
N GLN A 366 52.73 -68.05 13.80
CA GLN A 366 52.21 -68.85 14.93
C GLN A 366 51.79 -70.24 14.48
N LYS A 367 51.11 -70.37 13.34
CA LYS A 367 50.77 -71.68 12.77
C LYS A 367 52.04 -72.48 12.42
N LEU A 368 53.00 -71.85 11.74
CA LEU A 368 54.26 -72.50 11.35
C LEU A 368 55.08 -72.94 12.57
N ILE A 369 55.11 -72.14 13.64
CA ILE A 369 55.71 -72.50 14.94
C ILE A 369 55.01 -73.73 15.53
N LYS A 370 53.66 -73.77 15.50
CA LYS A 370 52.88 -74.90 16.02
C LYS A 370 53.11 -76.19 15.22
N ASP A 371 53.21 -76.09 13.89
CA ASP A 371 53.53 -77.19 13.00
C ASP A 371 54.98 -77.70 13.22
N LEU A 372 55.94 -76.80 13.51
CA LEU A 372 57.31 -77.14 13.89
C LEU A 372 57.40 -77.78 15.29
N GLN A 373 56.61 -77.31 16.25
CA GLN A 373 56.51 -77.92 17.59
C GLN A 373 55.97 -79.35 17.50
N ALA A 374 54.89 -79.57 16.75
CA ALA A 374 54.33 -80.91 16.52
C ALA A 374 55.34 -81.86 15.85
N ARG A 375 56.15 -81.35 14.91
CA ARG A 375 57.28 -82.11 14.34
C ARG A 375 58.35 -82.42 15.38
N LEU A 376 58.81 -81.43 16.15
CA LEU A 376 59.85 -81.64 17.17
C LEU A 376 59.41 -82.66 18.25
N GLU A 377 58.14 -82.64 18.62
CA GLU A 377 57.51 -83.63 19.50
C GLU A 377 57.54 -85.03 18.89
N ASN A 378 57.22 -85.17 17.59
CA ASN A 378 57.30 -86.43 16.86
C ASN A 378 58.74 -86.94 16.74
N ASP A 379 59.68 -86.09 16.31
CA ASP A 379 61.11 -86.39 16.16
C ASP A 379 61.73 -86.82 17.52
N SER A 380 61.27 -86.19 18.63
CA SER A 380 61.64 -86.55 20.01
C SER A 380 61.09 -87.93 20.42
N ASN A 381 59.83 -88.23 20.10
CA ASN A 381 59.24 -89.55 20.37
C ASN A 381 59.89 -90.66 19.54
N GLU A 382 60.21 -90.41 18.26
CA GLU A 382 60.96 -91.37 17.42
C GLU A 382 62.37 -91.60 17.96
N LYS A 383 63.07 -90.53 18.37
CA LYS A 383 64.36 -90.64 19.08
C LYS A 383 64.24 -91.53 20.33
N ARG A 384 63.20 -91.37 21.17
CA ARG A 384 63.00 -92.21 22.37
C ARG A 384 62.81 -93.68 22.01
N VAL A 385 62.08 -93.99 20.94
CA VAL A 385 61.90 -95.36 20.44
C VAL A 385 63.22 -95.95 19.92
N LEU A 386 64.08 -95.14 19.30
CA LEU A 386 65.42 -95.55 18.90
C LEU A 386 66.35 -95.78 20.09
N GLU A 387 66.27 -94.95 21.14
CA GLU A 387 67.02 -95.14 22.39
C GLU A 387 66.59 -96.41 23.14
N GLU A 388 65.28 -96.66 23.26
CA GLU A 388 64.76 -97.94 23.76
C GLU A 388 65.26 -99.15 22.95
N ARG A 389 65.32 -99.01 21.63
CA ARG A 389 65.79 -100.08 20.74
C ARG A 389 67.30 -100.30 20.87
N ALA A 390 68.08 -99.25 21.08
CA ALA A 390 69.51 -99.35 21.37
C ALA A 390 69.75 -100.10 22.68
N ILE A 391 69.04 -99.76 23.76
CA ILE A 391 69.12 -100.47 25.06
C ILE A 391 68.77 -101.97 24.90
N LYS A 392 67.75 -102.29 24.11
CA LYS A 392 67.37 -103.69 23.80
C LYS A 392 68.47 -104.42 23.01
N PHE A 393 69.13 -103.78 22.06
CA PHE A 393 70.32 -104.34 21.39
C PHE A 393 71.53 -104.51 22.33
N GLU A 394 71.79 -103.54 23.21
CA GLU A 394 72.86 -103.56 24.22
C GLU A 394 72.68 -104.71 25.24
N GLN A 395 71.43 -105.07 25.53
CA GLN A 395 71.10 -106.26 26.33
C GLN A 395 71.36 -107.55 25.55
N ILE A 396 70.83 -107.68 24.34
CA ILE A 396 71.06 -108.85 23.47
C ILE A 396 72.56 -109.07 23.20
N HIS A 397 73.36 -108.00 23.09
CA HIS A 397 74.81 -108.11 22.95
C HIS A 397 75.46 -108.74 24.18
N ARG A 398 75.07 -108.32 25.40
CA ARG A 398 75.58 -108.90 26.66
C ARG A 398 75.16 -110.35 26.85
N GLU A 399 73.95 -110.73 26.44
CA GLU A 399 73.47 -112.12 26.43
C GLU A 399 74.27 -112.98 25.42
N LEU A 400 74.61 -112.43 24.25
CA LEU A 400 75.50 -113.06 23.27
C LEU A 400 76.94 -113.19 23.79
N GLU A 401 77.48 -112.18 24.47
CA GLU A 401 78.81 -112.24 25.08
C GLU A 401 78.88 -113.23 26.24
N HIS A 402 77.82 -113.36 27.03
CA HIS A 402 77.73 -114.36 28.11
C HIS A 402 77.72 -115.78 27.53
N SER A 403 76.84 -116.08 26.57
CA SER A 403 76.82 -117.40 25.91
C SER A 403 78.10 -117.71 25.12
N ARG A 404 78.80 -116.68 24.62
CA ARG A 404 80.15 -116.81 24.04
C ARG A 404 81.20 -117.14 25.10
N ALA A 405 81.13 -116.56 26.29
CA ALA A 405 81.99 -116.89 27.42
C ALA A 405 81.75 -118.34 27.89
N GLU A 406 80.50 -118.75 28.06
CA GLU A 406 80.12 -120.15 28.34
C GLU A 406 80.67 -121.10 27.25
N THR A 407 80.59 -120.71 25.97
CA THR A 407 81.16 -121.51 24.86
C THR A 407 82.68 -121.65 24.98
N VAL A 408 83.39 -120.63 25.48
CA VAL A 408 84.84 -120.69 25.73
C VAL A 408 85.15 -121.54 26.96
N GLU A 409 84.34 -121.48 28.02
CA GLU A 409 84.47 -122.37 29.18
C GLU A 409 84.20 -123.83 28.81
N LEU A 410 83.19 -124.10 27.98
CA LEU A 410 82.92 -125.43 27.41
C LEU A 410 84.06 -125.91 26.49
N GLN A 411 84.67 -125.02 25.69
CA GLN A 411 85.88 -125.38 24.95
C GLN A 411 87.07 -125.69 25.87
N ASN A 412 87.21 -124.99 26.99
CA ASN A 412 88.26 -125.26 27.99
C ASN A 412 88.00 -126.57 28.76
N THR A 413 86.76 -126.90 29.12
CA THR A 413 86.45 -128.20 29.75
C THR A 413 86.62 -129.35 28.75
N ILE A 414 86.20 -129.20 27.49
CA ILE A 414 86.48 -130.17 26.41
C ILE A 414 88.00 -130.35 26.21
N LYS A 415 88.79 -129.26 26.27
CA LYS A 415 90.25 -129.32 26.17
C LYS A 415 90.90 -130.03 27.36
N ASN A 416 90.42 -129.79 28.57
CA ASN A 416 90.89 -130.47 29.78
C ASN A 416 90.54 -131.96 29.74
N LEU A 417 89.28 -132.31 29.47
CA LEU A 417 88.81 -133.69 29.30
C LEU A 417 89.56 -134.43 28.18
N LYS A 418 89.98 -133.73 27.12
CA LYS A 418 90.86 -134.30 26.09
C LYS A 418 92.27 -134.58 26.62
N GLY A 419 92.83 -133.71 27.45
CA GLY A 419 94.08 -133.96 28.17
C GLY A 419 93.98 -135.14 29.13
N ASP A 420 92.89 -135.24 29.88
CA ASP A 420 92.60 -136.36 30.79
C ASP A 420 92.46 -137.68 30.01
N LEU A 421 91.79 -137.65 28.85
CA LEU A 421 91.68 -138.80 27.93
C LEU A 421 93.06 -139.22 27.40
N GLU A 422 93.91 -138.27 27.01
CA GLU A 422 95.24 -138.54 26.47
C GLU A 422 96.22 -139.05 27.56
N GLY A 423 96.06 -138.59 28.81
CA GLY A 423 96.66 -139.19 29.99
C GLY A 423 96.19 -140.63 30.21
N ALA A 424 94.88 -140.88 30.17
CA ALA A 424 94.30 -142.22 30.30
C ALA A 424 94.76 -143.19 29.19
N PHE A 425 95.03 -142.71 27.97
CA PHE A 425 95.66 -143.52 26.92
C PHE A 425 97.12 -143.88 27.24
N GLN A 426 97.91 -142.96 27.79
CA GLN A 426 99.28 -143.23 28.23
C GLN A 426 99.36 -144.12 29.47
N GLU A 427 98.32 -144.14 30.30
CA GLU A 427 98.19 -145.03 31.45
C GLU A 427 97.70 -146.43 31.03
N LYS A 428 96.70 -146.50 30.14
CA LYS A 428 96.25 -147.74 29.49
C LYS A 428 97.42 -148.50 28.83
N SER A 429 98.28 -147.80 28.09
CA SER A 429 99.46 -148.40 27.45
C SER A 429 100.49 -148.98 28.43
N LYS A 430 100.41 -148.66 29.73
CA LYS A 430 101.25 -149.24 30.79
C LYS A 430 100.52 -150.39 31.48
N LEU A 431 99.21 -150.26 31.70
CA LEU A 431 98.36 -151.29 32.29
C LEU A 431 98.19 -152.53 31.39
N GLU A 432 98.24 -152.37 30.07
CA GLU A 432 98.19 -153.48 29.09
C GLU A 432 99.36 -154.50 29.27
N GLY A 433 100.43 -154.13 29.98
CA GLY A 433 101.51 -155.03 30.37
C GLY A 433 101.32 -155.77 31.71
N CYS A 434 100.50 -155.26 32.63
CA CYS A 434 100.35 -155.80 33.99
C CYS A 434 99.04 -156.58 34.24
N VAL A 435 98.07 -156.51 33.32
CA VAL A 435 96.76 -157.20 33.42
C VAL A 435 96.85 -158.74 33.30
N LYS A 436 98.04 -159.32 33.13
CA LYS A 436 98.23 -160.79 33.04
C LYS A 436 98.46 -161.52 34.36
N ASP A 437 98.93 -160.85 35.41
CA ASP A 437 99.51 -161.55 36.57
C ASP A 437 98.63 -161.57 37.83
N LEU A 438 97.55 -160.79 37.90
CA LEU A 438 96.69 -160.69 39.10
C LEU A 438 95.18 -160.73 38.78
N GLU A 439 94.72 -161.88 38.29
CA GLU A 439 93.30 -162.28 38.36
C GLU A 439 92.88 -162.68 39.81
N GLN A 440 93.21 -161.85 40.82
CA GLN A 440 92.98 -162.13 42.24
C GLN A 440 92.45 -160.91 43.00
N ALA A 441 91.40 -161.11 43.80
CA ALA A 441 90.64 -160.09 44.56
C ALA A 441 90.04 -158.98 43.67
N ILE A 442 88.82 -159.08 43.13
CA ILE A 442 87.51 -159.31 43.77
C ILE A 442 87.21 -158.31 44.92
N ALA A 443 86.35 -157.34 44.58
CA ALA A 443 85.41 -156.57 45.42
C ALA A 443 85.91 -155.82 46.69
N HIS A 444 85.57 -154.53 46.79
CA HIS A 444 84.36 -154.06 47.49
C HIS A 444 84.27 -152.51 47.54
N ASN A 445 83.05 -151.98 47.72
CA ASN A 445 82.71 -150.56 47.93
C ASN A 445 83.55 -149.88 49.04
N LEU A 446 83.75 -148.56 49.03
CA LEU A 446 82.79 -147.51 49.47
C LEU A 446 83.23 -146.11 48.94
N GLU A 447 82.32 -145.21 48.52
CA GLU A 447 81.68 -144.11 49.31
C GLU A 447 82.65 -142.93 49.64
N LYS A 448 82.30 -141.64 49.78
CA LYS A 448 81.06 -140.94 50.21
C LYS A 448 81.16 -139.40 49.97
N PHE A 449 80.12 -138.64 50.38
CA PHE A 449 80.03 -137.15 50.52
C PHE A 449 79.82 -136.34 49.20
N SER A 450 78.93 -135.34 49.05
CA SER A 450 77.92 -134.65 49.92
C SER A 450 78.45 -133.64 50.96
N LEU A 451 77.91 -132.42 51.21
CA LEU A 451 76.60 -131.78 50.92
C LEU A 451 76.75 -130.22 50.90
N GLU A 452 75.62 -129.50 50.78
CA GLU A 452 75.40 -128.03 50.91
C GLU A 452 75.73 -127.17 49.65
N LYS A 453 75.13 -125.99 49.37
CA LYS A 453 74.10 -125.19 50.10
C LYS A 453 73.14 -124.41 49.15
N SER A 454 72.35 -123.49 49.73
CA SER A 454 71.35 -122.55 49.18
C SER A 454 71.93 -121.10 49.12
N PRO A 455 71.35 -120.06 48.42
CA PRO A 455 69.94 -119.64 48.54
C PRO A 455 69.22 -119.04 47.29
N LEU A 456 67.89 -118.92 47.37
CA LEU A 456 67.02 -118.12 46.49
C LEU A 456 65.77 -117.65 47.29
N SER A 457 65.77 -116.43 47.84
CA SER A 457 64.57 -115.87 48.52
C SER A 457 64.53 -114.34 48.73
N ALA A 458 65.50 -113.58 48.24
CA ALA A 458 65.60 -112.13 48.54
C ALA A 458 64.91 -111.21 47.51
N GLU A 459 64.76 -111.68 46.27
CA GLU A 459 64.42 -110.86 45.10
C GLU A 459 62.92 -110.50 45.01
N ILE A 460 62.06 -111.32 45.63
CA ILE A 460 60.60 -111.17 45.58
C ILE A 460 60.11 -109.95 46.41
N LEU A 461 60.90 -109.44 47.36
CA LEU A 461 60.48 -108.34 48.23
C LEU A 461 60.67 -106.93 47.62
N GLN A 462 61.56 -106.76 46.64
CA GLN A 462 61.82 -105.43 46.05
C GLN A 462 60.86 -105.06 44.91
N LEU A 463 60.22 -106.04 44.28
CA LEU A 463 59.29 -105.81 43.16
C LEU A 463 57.89 -105.35 43.59
N SER A 464 57.50 -105.58 44.85
CA SER A 464 56.20 -105.12 45.39
C SER A 464 56.17 -103.63 45.72
N GLU A 465 57.24 -103.10 46.33
CA GLU A 465 57.34 -101.66 46.69
C GLU A 465 57.40 -100.77 45.44
N ALA A 466 58.02 -101.25 44.36
CA ALA A 466 58.08 -100.53 43.08
C ALA A 466 56.68 -100.34 42.45
N ASN A 467 55.85 -101.39 42.45
CA ASN A 467 54.49 -101.31 41.90
C ASN A 467 53.60 -100.33 42.69
N ALA A 468 53.66 -100.35 44.03
CA ALA A 468 52.92 -99.41 44.87
C ALA A 468 53.29 -97.93 44.59
N SER A 469 54.56 -97.65 44.26
CA SER A 469 55.01 -96.31 43.86
C SER A 469 54.52 -95.89 42.46
N LEU A 470 54.22 -96.85 41.57
CA LEU A 470 53.69 -96.58 40.23
C LEU A 470 52.16 -96.42 40.25
N GLU A 471 51.44 -97.23 41.01
CA GLU A 471 49.98 -97.09 41.19
C GLU A 471 49.62 -95.73 41.81
N GLY A 472 50.35 -95.29 42.84
CA GLY A 472 50.15 -93.97 43.46
C GLY A 472 50.49 -92.77 42.55
N LYS A 473 51.28 -92.98 41.49
CA LYS A 473 51.51 -91.96 40.44
C LYS A 473 50.41 -92.00 39.39
N LEU A 474 49.94 -93.20 39.01
CA LEU A 474 48.86 -93.39 38.06
C LEU A 474 47.58 -92.69 38.54
N THR A 475 47.16 -92.92 39.79
CA THR A 475 45.97 -92.26 40.37
C THR A 475 46.11 -90.73 40.39
N SER A 476 47.28 -90.20 40.78
CA SER A 476 47.55 -88.77 40.77
C SER A 476 47.46 -88.17 39.36
N THR A 477 47.95 -88.87 38.33
CA THR A 477 47.79 -88.42 36.93
C THR A 477 46.35 -88.54 36.41
N GLU A 478 45.58 -89.53 36.86
CA GLU A 478 44.15 -89.62 36.53
C GLU A 478 43.34 -88.48 37.17
N GLU A 479 43.66 -88.10 38.41
CA GLU A 479 43.00 -86.99 39.10
C GLU A 479 43.32 -85.65 38.44
N GLN A 480 44.58 -85.43 38.03
CA GLN A 480 44.97 -84.27 37.20
C GLN A 480 44.26 -84.25 35.84
N LEU A 481 44.10 -85.40 35.17
CA LEU A 481 43.34 -85.49 33.91
C LEU A 481 41.84 -85.22 34.11
N LYS A 482 41.24 -85.70 35.21
CA LYS A 482 39.84 -85.41 35.56
C LYS A 482 39.64 -83.92 35.84
N GLN A 483 40.57 -83.28 36.55
CA GLN A 483 40.51 -81.84 36.83
C GLN A 483 40.69 -81.00 35.54
N LEU A 484 41.68 -81.30 34.70
CA LEU A 484 41.83 -80.62 33.39
C LEU A 484 40.62 -80.82 32.47
N HIS A 485 39.91 -81.95 32.57
CA HIS A 485 38.66 -82.17 31.85
C HIS A 485 37.49 -81.32 32.38
N ALA A 486 37.43 -81.07 33.69
CA ALA A 486 36.44 -80.17 34.29
C ALA A 486 36.72 -78.71 33.89
N GLU A 487 37.96 -78.23 34.08
CA GLU A 487 38.40 -76.88 33.72
C GLU A 487 38.20 -76.59 32.22
N LYS A 488 38.48 -77.57 31.35
CA LYS A 488 38.18 -77.50 29.91
C LYS A 488 36.68 -77.44 29.61
N GLY A 489 35.85 -78.15 30.39
CA GLY A 489 34.39 -78.11 30.26
C GLY A 489 33.82 -76.74 30.62
N GLU A 490 34.27 -76.16 31.74
CA GLU A 490 33.87 -74.83 32.18
C GLU A 490 34.33 -73.74 31.20
N ALA A 491 35.59 -73.79 30.73
CA ALA A 491 36.10 -72.87 29.72
C ALA A 491 35.34 -72.96 28.38
N SER A 492 34.90 -74.17 27.99
CA SER A 492 34.07 -74.37 26.80
C SER A 492 32.71 -73.68 26.96
N LEU A 493 32.02 -73.91 28.08
CA LEU A 493 30.72 -73.31 28.38
C LEU A 493 30.80 -71.78 28.47
N GLU A 494 31.86 -71.23 29.05
CA GLU A 494 32.06 -69.78 29.13
C GLU A 494 32.29 -69.16 27.75
N SER A 495 33.05 -69.84 26.87
CA SER A 495 33.23 -69.40 25.48
C SER A 495 31.93 -69.47 24.67
N GLU A 496 31.09 -70.47 24.93
CA GLU A 496 29.81 -70.67 24.22
C GLU A 496 28.76 -69.63 24.65
N LYS A 497 28.72 -69.24 25.94
CA LYS A 497 27.97 -68.06 26.41
C LYS A 497 28.40 -66.79 25.68
N LEU A 498 29.71 -66.48 25.69
CA LEU A 498 30.25 -65.28 25.06
C LEU A 498 29.94 -65.21 23.56
N ILE A 499 30.00 -66.35 22.85
CA ILE A 499 29.59 -66.44 21.44
C ILE A 499 28.09 -66.16 21.27
N SER A 500 27.23 -66.65 22.17
CA SER A 500 25.79 -66.37 22.12
C SER A 500 25.44 -64.90 22.37
N GLU A 501 26.12 -64.25 23.32
CA GLU A 501 25.98 -62.81 23.61
C GLU A 501 26.44 -61.97 22.41
N LEU A 502 27.62 -62.27 21.85
CA LEU A 502 28.14 -61.59 20.65
C LEU A 502 27.23 -61.78 19.43
N SER A 503 26.65 -62.96 19.24
CA SER A 503 25.67 -63.20 18.17
C SER A 503 24.40 -62.39 18.37
N GLN A 504 23.89 -62.30 19.60
CA GLN A 504 22.72 -61.51 19.93
C GLN A 504 22.96 -60.01 19.71
N ASP A 505 24.14 -59.50 20.06
CA ASP A 505 24.50 -58.11 19.81
C ASP A 505 24.73 -57.79 18.32
N ILE A 506 25.23 -58.74 17.52
CA ILE A 506 25.30 -58.61 16.06
C ILE A 506 23.90 -58.45 15.46
N ASP A 507 22.92 -59.27 15.87
CA ASP A 507 21.53 -59.13 15.40
C ASP A 507 20.83 -57.85 15.93
N ASN A 508 21.13 -57.43 17.17
CA ASN A 508 20.69 -56.14 17.72
C ASN A 508 21.26 -54.94 16.94
N LEU A 509 22.51 -55.01 16.47
CA LEU A 509 23.13 -53.97 15.64
C LEU A 509 22.59 -53.98 14.22
N LYS A 510 22.38 -55.16 13.64
CA LYS A 510 21.83 -55.36 12.29
C LYS A 510 20.41 -54.80 12.16
N THR A 511 19.54 -55.09 13.12
CA THR A 511 18.16 -54.56 13.16
C THR A 511 18.13 -53.03 13.35
N LYS A 512 19.03 -52.47 14.16
CA LYS A 512 19.23 -51.00 14.27
C LYS A 512 19.70 -50.38 12.96
N LEU A 513 20.64 -51.02 12.25
CA LEU A 513 21.17 -50.54 10.97
C LEU A 513 20.08 -50.55 9.89
N GLU A 514 19.27 -51.61 9.83
CA GLU A 514 18.12 -51.71 8.92
C GLU A 514 17.07 -50.61 9.21
N LEU A 515 16.73 -50.38 10.48
CA LEU A 515 15.83 -49.30 10.88
C LEU A 515 16.39 -47.91 10.49
N LEU A 516 17.66 -47.63 10.81
CA LEU A 516 18.33 -46.37 10.42
C LEU A 516 18.41 -46.19 8.89
N SER A 517 18.52 -47.28 8.13
CA SER A 517 18.45 -47.21 6.66
C SER A 517 17.06 -46.80 6.16
N SER A 518 16.00 -47.26 6.85
CA SER A 518 14.62 -46.89 6.53
C SER A 518 14.30 -45.43 6.91
N GLU A 519 14.82 -44.95 8.05
CA GLU A 519 14.72 -43.54 8.45
C GLU A 519 15.50 -42.64 7.48
N LYS A 520 16.71 -43.03 7.07
CA LYS A 520 17.46 -42.33 6.02
C LYS A 520 16.66 -42.25 4.72
N ALA A 521 16.11 -43.36 4.24
CA ALA A 521 15.30 -43.37 3.02
C ALA A 521 14.04 -42.48 3.14
N ALA A 522 13.41 -42.41 4.32
CA ALA A 522 12.29 -41.50 4.57
C ALA A 522 12.72 -40.02 4.56
N VAL A 523 13.91 -39.70 5.09
CA VAL A 523 14.51 -38.36 5.04
C VAL A 523 14.90 -37.99 3.60
N ASP A 524 15.59 -38.86 2.86
CA ASP A 524 16.02 -38.63 1.47
C ASP A 524 14.81 -38.37 0.55
N ASN A 525 13.71 -39.12 0.71
CA ASN A 525 12.44 -38.85 0.03
C ASN A 525 11.84 -37.48 0.39
N LYS A 526 11.89 -37.09 1.68
CA LYS A 526 11.36 -35.81 2.15
C LYS A 526 12.22 -34.62 1.70
N VAL A 527 13.53 -34.78 1.65
CA VAL A 527 14.47 -33.81 1.05
C VAL A 527 14.18 -33.66 -0.44
N SER A 528 14.00 -34.77 -1.17
CA SER A 528 13.65 -34.74 -2.59
C SER A 528 12.34 -34.01 -2.86
N SER A 529 11.29 -34.28 -2.07
CA SER A 529 10.00 -33.57 -2.14
C SER A 529 10.13 -32.08 -1.83
N LEU A 530 10.88 -31.70 -0.78
CA LEU A 530 11.13 -30.29 -0.46
C LEU A 530 11.96 -29.58 -1.53
N LEU A 531 12.87 -30.29 -2.21
CA LEU A 531 13.67 -29.74 -3.31
C LEU A 531 12.80 -29.44 -4.53
N THR A 532 11.86 -30.32 -4.91
CA THR A 532 10.86 -30.01 -5.95
C THR A 532 9.91 -28.88 -5.55
N ASP A 533 9.59 -28.77 -4.25
CA ASP A 533 8.79 -27.68 -3.69
C ASP A 533 9.55 -26.34 -3.69
N LEU A 534 10.88 -26.35 -3.71
CA LEU A 534 11.72 -25.16 -3.84
C LEU A 534 11.86 -24.76 -5.32
N THR A 535 12.22 -25.69 -6.22
CA THR A 535 12.40 -25.35 -7.65
C THR A 535 11.13 -24.75 -8.26
N THR A 536 9.96 -25.30 -7.95
CA THR A 536 8.66 -24.75 -8.41
C THR A 536 8.30 -23.39 -7.79
N ARG A 537 8.84 -23.05 -6.62
CA ARG A 537 8.73 -21.69 -6.06
C ARG A 537 9.71 -20.72 -6.71
N ASP A 538 10.94 -21.15 -6.98
CA ASP A 538 11.95 -20.33 -7.66
C ASP A 538 11.54 -20.03 -9.11
N GLU A 539 11.01 -21.02 -9.84
CA GLU A 539 10.36 -20.84 -11.15
C GLU A 539 9.30 -19.73 -11.09
N LYS A 540 8.36 -19.81 -10.14
CA LYS A 540 7.31 -18.81 -9.95
C LYS A 540 7.83 -17.43 -9.51
N ILE A 541 8.92 -17.37 -8.75
CA ILE A 541 9.59 -16.11 -8.40
C ILE A 541 10.20 -15.47 -9.65
N ASN A 542 10.80 -16.25 -10.55
CA ASN A 542 11.33 -15.77 -11.82
C ASN A 542 10.22 -15.30 -12.78
N GLU A 543 9.06 -15.99 -12.82
CA GLU A 543 7.87 -15.52 -13.56
C GLU A 543 7.37 -14.16 -13.02
N MET A 544 7.19 -14.04 -11.71
CA MET A 544 6.75 -12.78 -11.08
C MET A 544 7.76 -11.64 -11.30
N GLY A 545 9.07 -11.93 -11.21
CA GLY A 545 10.13 -10.97 -11.51
C GLY A 545 10.08 -10.49 -12.97
N SER A 546 9.82 -11.40 -13.91
CA SER A 546 9.66 -11.08 -15.33
C SER A 546 8.43 -10.19 -15.58
N HIS A 547 7.28 -10.50 -14.96
CA HIS A 547 6.08 -9.66 -15.03
C HIS A 547 6.29 -8.27 -14.39
N LEU A 548 6.98 -8.19 -13.25
CA LEU A 548 7.30 -6.92 -12.60
C LEU A 548 8.23 -6.05 -13.46
N HIS A 549 9.20 -6.66 -14.14
CA HIS A 549 10.08 -5.96 -15.08
C HIS A 549 9.30 -5.44 -16.30
N GLN A 550 8.40 -6.25 -16.87
CA GLN A 550 7.53 -5.82 -17.97
C GLN A 550 6.66 -4.62 -17.58
N LEU A 551 5.98 -4.68 -16.42
CA LEU A 551 5.19 -3.55 -15.90
C LEU A 551 6.05 -2.30 -15.65
N HIS A 552 7.29 -2.46 -15.18
CA HIS A 552 8.21 -1.33 -15.01
C HIS A 552 8.55 -0.66 -16.35
N LEU A 553 8.84 -1.44 -17.41
CA LEU A 553 9.05 -0.90 -18.76
C LEU A 553 7.81 -0.17 -19.30
N GLU A 554 6.62 -0.72 -19.08
CA GLU A 554 5.36 -0.09 -19.49
C GLU A 554 5.09 1.21 -18.73
N HIS A 555 5.32 1.24 -17.41
CA HIS A 555 5.22 2.48 -16.61
C HIS A 555 6.23 3.55 -17.07
N VAL A 556 7.48 3.19 -17.33
CA VAL A 556 8.50 4.13 -17.85
C VAL A 556 8.09 4.69 -19.22
N LYS A 557 7.54 3.85 -20.10
CA LYS A 557 7.01 4.29 -21.41
C LYS A 557 5.82 5.24 -21.27
N LEU A 558 4.86 4.93 -20.39
CA LEU A 558 3.69 5.77 -20.12
C LEU A 558 4.08 7.13 -19.49
N ILE A 559 5.11 7.16 -18.64
CA ILE A 559 5.66 8.41 -18.09
C ILE A 559 6.23 9.28 -19.22
N ALA A 560 7.07 8.71 -20.10
CA ALA A 560 7.64 9.43 -21.24
C ALA A 560 6.55 9.95 -22.20
N GLU A 561 5.52 9.15 -22.49
CA GLU A 561 4.36 9.59 -23.29
C GLU A 561 3.62 10.75 -22.59
N ALA A 562 3.37 10.65 -21.28
CA ALA A 562 2.74 11.70 -20.49
C ALA A 562 3.60 12.98 -20.36
N ASP A 563 4.93 12.88 -20.41
CA ASP A 563 5.83 14.04 -20.47
C ASP A 563 5.75 14.73 -21.85
N THR A 564 5.76 13.98 -22.96
CA THR A 564 5.57 14.58 -24.30
C THR A 564 4.18 15.22 -24.46
N ALA A 565 3.14 14.64 -23.84
CA ALA A 565 1.81 15.23 -23.80
C ALA A 565 1.76 16.51 -22.94
N ARG A 566 2.46 16.53 -21.79
CA ARG A 566 2.58 17.75 -20.97
C ARG A 566 3.33 18.86 -21.68
N GLN A 567 4.39 18.55 -22.43
CA GLN A 567 5.11 19.55 -23.22
C GLN A 567 4.20 20.16 -24.30
N SER A 568 3.52 19.35 -25.10
CA SER A 568 2.63 19.88 -26.16
C SER A 568 1.44 20.69 -25.61
N VAL A 569 0.92 20.35 -24.42
CA VAL A 569 -0.07 21.18 -23.70
C VAL A 569 0.54 22.50 -23.20
N SER A 570 1.81 22.52 -22.80
CA SER A 570 2.51 23.76 -22.45
C SER A 570 2.72 24.66 -23.67
N ASP A 571 3.15 24.08 -24.79
CA ASP A 571 3.39 24.80 -26.04
C ASP A 571 2.09 25.41 -26.59
N LEU A 572 0.99 24.64 -26.56
CA LEU A 572 -0.34 25.14 -26.95
C LEU A 572 -0.87 26.24 -26.01
N ARG A 573 -0.59 26.17 -24.70
CA ARG A 573 -0.95 27.24 -23.76
C ARG A 573 -0.20 28.54 -24.04
N ALA A 574 1.08 28.46 -24.42
CA ALA A 574 1.84 29.64 -24.83
C ALA A 574 1.26 30.28 -26.10
N GLN A 575 0.90 29.48 -27.11
CA GLN A 575 0.24 29.97 -28.33
C GLN A 575 -1.14 30.61 -28.05
N VAL A 576 -1.93 30.04 -27.14
CA VAL A 576 -3.21 30.65 -26.72
C VAL A 576 -2.97 32.01 -26.05
N HIS A 577 -2.00 32.13 -25.15
CA HIS A 577 -1.65 33.40 -24.50
C HIS A 577 -1.21 34.48 -25.49
N GLU A 578 -0.37 34.12 -26.47
CA GLU A 578 0.07 35.04 -27.54
C GLU A 578 -1.11 35.54 -28.39
N LEU A 579 -2.06 34.64 -28.72
CA LEU A 579 -3.28 34.99 -29.44
C LEU A 579 -4.25 35.83 -28.58
N GLU A 580 -4.34 35.58 -27.27
CA GLU A 580 -5.15 36.38 -26.34
C GLU A 580 -4.61 37.81 -26.21
N GLU A 581 -3.29 37.99 -26.07
CA GLU A 581 -2.65 39.31 -26.12
C GLU A 581 -2.95 40.05 -27.44
N GLU A 582 -2.81 39.36 -28.58
CA GLU A 582 -3.01 39.98 -29.89
C GLU A 582 -4.47 40.34 -30.15
N VAL A 583 -5.41 39.53 -29.67
CA VAL A 583 -6.84 39.86 -29.64
C VAL A 583 -7.12 41.10 -28.77
N GLU A 584 -6.46 41.25 -27.63
CA GLU A 584 -6.63 42.44 -26.76
C GLU A 584 -6.05 43.71 -27.41
N LYS A 585 -4.86 43.62 -28.02
CA LYS A 585 -4.28 44.70 -28.84
C LYS A 585 -5.25 45.14 -29.95
N GLN A 586 -5.87 44.19 -30.66
CA GLN A 586 -6.85 44.48 -31.71
C GLN A 586 -8.13 45.13 -31.18
N LYS A 587 -8.67 44.69 -30.02
CA LYS A 587 -9.81 45.37 -29.37
C LYS A 587 -9.49 46.83 -29.06
N LEU A 588 -8.29 47.11 -28.53
CA LEU A 588 -7.86 48.46 -28.17
C LEU A 588 -7.72 49.36 -29.41
N MET A 589 -7.10 48.88 -30.50
CA MET A 589 -7.05 49.61 -31.77
C MET A 589 -8.44 49.90 -32.37
N ILE A 590 -9.39 48.95 -32.23
CA ILE A 590 -10.78 49.14 -32.66
C ILE A 590 -11.49 50.19 -31.78
N PHE A 591 -11.25 50.18 -30.47
CA PHE A 591 -11.81 51.16 -29.54
C PHE A 591 -11.31 52.58 -29.85
N ASP A 592 -9.99 52.75 -30.03
CA ASP A 592 -9.38 54.04 -30.37
C ASP A 592 -9.87 54.56 -31.73
N SER A 593 -9.97 53.69 -32.74
CA SER A 593 -10.55 54.03 -34.04
C SER A 593 -12.02 54.45 -33.92
N ALA A 594 -12.77 53.83 -33.02
CA ALA A 594 -14.17 54.17 -32.76
C ALA A 594 -14.31 55.50 -31.99
N GLU A 595 -13.43 55.79 -31.03
CA GLU A 595 -13.42 57.07 -30.32
C GLU A 595 -12.98 58.22 -31.23
N GLY A 596 -11.97 58.02 -32.07
CA GLY A 596 -11.57 59.00 -33.09
C GLY A 596 -12.71 59.33 -34.07
N LYS A 597 -13.53 58.34 -34.44
CA LYS A 597 -14.75 58.56 -35.24
C LYS A 597 -15.82 59.32 -34.44
N ARG A 598 -16.04 58.99 -33.16
CA ARG A 598 -16.95 59.74 -32.28
C ARG A 598 -16.51 61.20 -32.11
N GLU A 599 -15.22 61.45 -31.94
CA GLU A 599 -14.65 62.79 -31.83
C GLU A 599 -14.80 63.60 -33.13
N ALA A 600 -14.50 63.00 -34.29
CA ALA A 600 -14.74 63.66 -35.58
C ALA A 600 -16.22 64.04 -35.79
N ILE A 601 -17.16 63.20 -35.33
CA ILE A 601 -18.59 63.51 -35.34
C ILE A 601 -18.91 64.67 -34.36
N ARG A 602 -18.36 64.67 -33.14
CA ARG A 602 -18.53 65.78 -32.17
C ARG A 602 -18.06 67.10 -32.76
N GLN A 603 -16.86 67.14 -33.36
CA GLN A 603 -16.30 68.33 -34.00
C GLN A 603 -17.15 68.81 -35.20
N LEU A 604 -17.64 67.89 -36.03
CA LEU A 604 -18.52 68.23 -37.15
C LEU A 604 -19.85 68.82 -36.66
N CYS A 605 -20.46 68.26 -35.60
CA CYS A 605 -21.66 68.84 -34.97
C CYS A 605 -21.40 70.27 -34.44
N PHE A 606 -20.30 70.50 -33.71
CA PHE A 606 -19.94 71.85 -33.25
C PHE A 606 -19.79 72.84 -34.42
N SER A 607 -19.19 72.42 -35.53
CA SER A 607 -19.06 73.29 -36.72
C SER A 607 -20.41 73.59 -37.38
N LEU A 608 -21.31 72.61 -37.46
CA LEU A 608 -22.67 72.80 -37.98
C LEU A 608 -23.51 73.73 -37.11
N ASP A 609 -23.45 73.60 -35.78
CA ASP A 609 -24.15 74.51 -34.86
C ASP A 609 -23.59 75.94 -34.94
N HIS A 610 -22.27 76.11 -35.10
CA HIS A 610 -21.65 77.42 -35.33
C HIS A 610 -22.15 78.07 -36.63
N TYR A 611 -22.14 77.35 -37.75
CA TYR A 611 -22.68 77.87 -39.02
C TYR A 611 -24.20 78.12 -38.96
N ARG A 612 -24.97 77.26 -38.28
CA ARG A 612 -26.41 77.47 -38.06
C ARG A 612 -26.67 78.76 -37.28
N HIS A 613 -25.89 79.01 -36.23
CA HIS A 613 -25.99 80.23 -35.43
C HIS A 613 -25.62 81.49 -36.25
N GLY A 614 -24.51 81.46 -36.99
CA GLY A 614 -24.13 82.55 -37.89
C GLY A 614 -25.18 82.85 -38.96
N TYR A 615 -25.80 81.82 -39.54
CA TYR A 615 -26.89 81.99 -40.50
C TYR A 615 -28.16 82.56 -39.85
N GLN A 616 -28.49 82.15 -38.60
CA GLN A 616 -29.60 82.74 -37.84
C GLN A 616 -29.37 84.23 -37.55
N GLN A 617 -28.17 84.62 -37.13
CA GLN A 617 -27.80 86.04 -36.94
C GLN A 617 -27.95 86.83 -38.25
N LEU A 618 -27.39 86.34 -39.35
CA LEU A 618 -27.49 86.99 -40.67
C LEU A 618 -28.95 87.13 -41.12
N ARG A 619 -29.78 86.12 -40.87
CA ARG A 619 -31.22 86.14 -41.20
C ARG A 619 -31.99 87.18 -40.38
N GLN A 620 -31.65 87.36 -39.10
CA GLN A 620 -32.23 88.42 -38.26
C GLN A 620 -31.83 89.82 -38.76
N VAL A 621 -30.55 90.04 -39.05
CA VAL A 621 -30.05 91.31 -39.60
C VAL A 621 -30.76 91.67 -40.91
N LEU A 622 -30.93 90.71 -41.82
CA LEU A 622 -31.65 90.92 -43.09
C LEU A 622 -33.16 91.16 -42.90
N GLN A 623 -33.79 90.54 -41.91
CA GLN A 623 -35.21 90.78 -41.60
C GLN A 623 -35.45 92.19 -41.01
N GLY A 624 -34.50 92.73 -40.25
CA GLY A 624 -34.54 94.12 -39.77
C GLY A 624 -34.42 95.20 -40.85
N HIS A 625 -34.02 94.84 -42.08
CA HIS A 625 -33.77 95.78 -43.18
C HIS A 625 -34.90 95.88 -44.23
N LYS A 626 -36.11 95.39 -43.92
CA LYS A 626 -37.27 95.52 -44.82
C LYS A 626 -37.76 96.97 -44.95
N ARG A 627 -37.30 97.69 -45.97
CA ARG A 627 -37.95 98.91 -46.46
C ARG A 627 -39.36 98.60 -47.02
N PRO A 628 -40.31 99.55 -46.97
CA PRO A 628 -41.62 99.40 -47.62
C PRO A 628 -41.49 99.16 -49.12
N MET A 629 -42.30 98.25 -49.66
CA MET A 629 -42.27 97.88 -51.08
C MET A 629 -43.23 98.78 -51.88
N VAL A 630 -42.68 99.53 -52.84
CA VAL A 630 -43.47 100.34 -53.78
C VAL A 630 -44.26 99.42 -54.71
N MET A 631 -45.58 99.56 -54.72
CA MET A 631 -46.46 98.95 -55.71
C MET A 631 -46.53 99.85 -56.95
N ALA A 632 -46.47 99.26 -58.13
CA ALA A 632 -46.78 99.93 -59.40
C ALA A 632 -47.96 99.20 -60.04
N THR A 633 -48.89 99.99 -60.60
CA THR A 633 -50.23 99.60 -61.12
C THR A 633 -51.07 98.81 -60.13
#